data_AF-A0A2J4GBA9-F1
#
_entry.id   AF-A0A2J4GBA9-F1
#
_cell.length_a   1.000
_cell.length_b   1.000
_cell.length_c   1.000
_cell.angle_alpha   90.00
_cell.angle_beta   90.00
_cell.angle_gamma   90.00
#
_symmetry.space_group_name_H-M   'P 1'
#
loop_
_entity.id
_entity.type
_entity.pdbx_description
1 polymer ?
#
loop_
_entity_poly.entity_id
_entity_poly.type
_entity_poly.pdbx_seq_one_letter_code
_entity_poly.pdbx_strand_id
1 'polypeptide(L)'
;MLDERQIMLKQVELVASQLLAGAKSRTLTLKLRTLVRYAYTSYVKGTLDFPTIRGSAHRCKPPNWMVSQLFYRQAERALAKRLNAKVVRRKGQVYVVLEKREEKKALIAEA
;
A
#
# COMPACT_ATOMS: atom_id res chain seq x y z
N MET A 1 -10.12 20.30 7.81
CA MET A 1 -10.30 18.84 8.05
C MET A 1 -9.80 18.08 6.84
N LEU A 2 -9.02 17.02 7.01
CA LEU A 2 -8.72 16.11 5.90
C LEU A 2 -9.99 15.31 5.58
N ASP A 3 -10.41 15.31 4.32
CA ASP A 3 -11.49 14.47 3.83
C ASP A 3 -11.17 12.98 4.13
N GLU A 4 -12.16 12.20 4.54
CA GLU A 4 -12.01 10.78 4.89
C GLU A 4 -11.27 9.99 3.79
N ARG A 5 -11.49 10.36 2.53
CA ARG A 5 -10.78 9.75 1.39
C ARG A 5 -9.28 10.01 1.44
N GLN A 6 -8.86 11.22 1.80
CA GLN A 6 -7.43 11.55 1.91
C GLN A 6 -6.78 10.80 3.07
N ILE A 7 -7.49 10.63 4.19
CA ILE A 7 -7.02 9.82 5.32
C ILE A 7 -6.81 8.38 4.85
N MET A 8 -7.76 7.80 4.11
CA MET A 8 -7.63 6.45 3.59
C MET A 8 -6.51 6.29 2.56
N LEU A 9 -6.28 7.29 1.70
CA LEU A 9 -5.15 7.27 0.76
C LEU A 9 -3.80 7.27 1.50
N LYS A 10 -3.65 8.11 2.54
CA LYS A 10 -2.46 8.10 3.39
C LYS A 10 -2.27 6.76 4.10
N GLN A 11 -3.36 6.14 4.57
CA GLN A 11 -3.28 4.82 5.19
C GLN A 11 -2.83 3.74 4.18
N VAL A 12 -3.29 3.84 2.92
CA VAL A 12 -2.83 2.95 1.84
C VAL A 12 -1.32 3.11 1.60
N GLU A 13 -0.81 4.34 1.55
CA GLU A 13 0.62 4.61 1.42
C GLU A 13 1.42 4.04 2.60
N LEU A 14 0.94 4.26 3.83
CA LEU A 14 1.59 3.80 5.06
C LEU A 14 1.68 2.27 5.11
N VAL A 15 0.58 1.58 4.86
CA VAL A 15 0.53 0.11 4.83
C VAL A 15 1.40 -0.45 3.71
N ALA A 16 1.41 0.18 2.52
CA ALA A 16 2.28 -0.22 1.42
C ALA A 16 3.76 -0.07 1.77
N SER A 17 4.14 1.04 2.41
CA SER A 17 5.51 1.31 2.86
C SER A 17 5.96 0.27 3.89
N GLN A 18 5.12 -0.01 4.89
CA GLN A 18 5.44 -0.99 5.93
C GLN A 18 5.54 -2.41 5.36
N LEU A 19 4.67 -2.78 4.41
CA LEU A 19 4.79 -4.06 3.69
C LEU A 19 6.08 -4.15 2.91
N LEU A 20 6.46 -3.07 2.20
CA LEU A 20 7.68 -3.02 1.41
C LEU A 20 8.91 -3.15 2.31
N ALA A 21 8.96 -2.42 3.43
CA ALA A 21 10.06 -2.47 4.39
C ALA A 21 10.26 -3.89 4.95
N GLY A 22 9.17 -4.55 5.37
CA GLY A 22 9.19 -5.90 5.90
C GLY A 22 9.33 -7.03 4.86
N ALA A 23 9.21 -6.75 3.57
CA ALA A 23 9.35 -7.77 2.53
C ALA A 23 10.79 -8.28 2.45
N LYS A 24 10.99 -9.60 2.32
CA LYS A 24 12.33 -10.17 2.11
C LYS A 24 12.90 -9.82 0.73
N SER A 25 12.04 -9.74 -0.28
CA SER A 25 12.42 -9.41 -1.66
C SER A 25 12.63 -7.92 -1.85
N ARG A 26 13.49 -7.57 -2.82
CA ARG A 26 13.63 -6.20 -3.33
C ARG A 26 12.35 -5.71 -4.00
N THR A 27 11.57 -6.62 -4.57
CA THR A 27 10.32 -6.32 -5.27
C THR A 27 9.15 -6.94 -4.54
N LEU A 28 8.16 -6.11 -4.21
CA LEU A 28 6.90 -6.53 -3.62
C LEU A 28 5.78 -6.35 -4.66
N THR A 29 5.11 -7.44 -5.03
CA THR A 29 3.93 -7.41 -5.89
C THR A 29 2.70 -7.83 -5.09
N LEU A 30 1.66 -6.98 -5.08
CA LEU A 30 0.41 -7.29 -4.39
C LEU A 30 -0.81 -6.75 -5.14
N LYS A 31 -1.96 -7.38 -4.95
CA LYS A 31 -3.22 -6.91 -5.55
C LYS A 31 -3.64 -5.60 -4.89
N LEU A 32 -4.03 -4.61 -5.69
CA LEU A 32 -4.48 -3.31 -5.19
C LEU A 32 -5.67 -3.46 -4.25
N ARG A 33 -6.64 -4.31 -4.59
CA ARG A 33 -7.80 -4.62 -3.74
C ARG A 33 -7.41 -5.12 -2.34
N THR A 34 -6.34 -5.91 -2.25
CA THR A 34 -5.85 -6.46 -0.99
C THR A 34 -5.21 -5.37 -0.15
N LEU A 35 -4.38 -4.53 -0.79
CA LEU A 35 -3.76 -3.38 -0.15
C LEU A 35 -4.81 -2.42 0.43
N VAL A 36 -5.85 -2.08 -0.35
CA VAL A 36 -6.95 -1.22 0.09
C VAL A 36 -7.67 -1.82 1.30
N ARG A 37 -7.95 -3.13 1.27
CA ARG A 37 -8.59 -3.81 2.40
C ARG A 37 -7.70 -3.82 3.65
N TYR A 38 -6.40 -4.02 3.49
CA TYR A 38 -5.44 -3.97 4.60
C TYR A 38 -5.34 -2.56 5.17
N ALA A 39 -5.34 -1.52 4.33
CA ALA A 39 -5.37 -0.13 4.76
C ALA A 39 -6.60 0.17 5.61
N TYR A 40 -7.80 -0.21 5.14
CA TYR A 40 -9.02 -0.02 5.94
C TYR A 40 -8.99 -0.79 7.25
N THR A 41 -8.56 -2.05 7.22
CA THR A 41 -8.46 -2.89 8.42
C THR A 41 -7.48 -2.30 9.43
N SER A 42 -6.34 -1.82 8.94
CA SER A 42 -5.32 -1.12 9.73
C SER A 42 -5.87 0.14 10.38
N TYR A 43 -6.63 0.96 9.63
CA TYR A 43 -7.30 2.14 10.16
C TYR A 43 -8.30 1.80 11.26
N VAL A 44 -9.20 0.84 11.01
CA VAL A 44 -10.24 0.42 11.97
C VAL A 44 -9.63 -0.20 13.23
N LYS A 45 -8.53 -0.95 13.10
CA LYS A 45 -7.86 -1.63 14.22
C LYS A 45 -6.78 -0.78 14.90
N GLY A 46 -6.42 0.38 14.35
CA GLY A 46 -5.37 1.23 14.88
C GLY A 46 -3.99 0.57 14.92
N THR A 47 -3.69 -0.35 13.98
CA THR A 47 -2.43 -1.12 13.99
C THR A 47 -1.83 -1.28 12.60
N LEU A 48 -0.51 -1.37 12.54
CA LEU A 48 0.28 -1.72 11.35
C LEU A 48 0.84 -3.15 11.42
N ASP A 49 0.48 -3.92 12.45
CA ASP A 49 0.90 -5.31 12.60
C ASP A 49 0.23 -6.21 11.56
N PHE A 50 1.02 -6.74 10.63
CA PHE A 50 0.50 -7.50 9.49
C PHE A 50 -0.17 -8.83 9.83
N PRO A 51 0.34 -9.65 10.75
CA PRO A 51 -0.38 -10.79 11.29
C PRO A 51 -1.80 -10.40 11.76
N THR A 52 -1.93 -9.36 12.57
CA THR A 52 -3.22 -8.87 13.07
C THR A 52 -4.13 -8.37 11.95
N ILE A 53 -3.60 -7.57 11.02
CA ILE A 53 -4.34 -7.05 9.87
C ILE A 53 -4.83 -8.21 9.01
N ARG A 54 -3.97 -9.17 8.66
CA ARG A 54 -4.30 -10.32 7.82
C ARG A 54 -5.37 -11.19 8.48
N GLY A 55 -5.24 -11.45 9.78
CA GLY A 55 -6.23 -12.18 10.57
C GLY A 55 -7.58 -11.47 10.63
N SER A 56 -7.61 -10.13 10.63
CA SER A 56 -8.83 -9.34 10.76
C SER A 56 -9.47 -8.92 9.43
N ALA A 57 -8.73 -8.98 8.32
CA ALA A 57 -9.16 -8.42 7.03
C ALA A 57 -10.45 -9.06 6.47
N HIS A 58 -10.76 -10.30 6.86
CA HIS A 58 -12.00 -10.95 6.44
C HIS A 58 -13.25 -10.39 7.14
N ARG A 59 -13.10 -9.84 8.36
CA ARG A 59 -14.21 -9.26 9.16
C ARG A 59 -14.38 -7.77 8.92
N CYS A 60 -13.32 -7.09 8.47
CA CYS A 60 -13.34 -5.65 8.24
C CYS A 60 -13.67 -5.35 6.78
N LYS A 61 -14.95 -5.09 6.48
CA LYS A 61 -15.42 -4.74 5.14
C LYS A 61 -15.23 -3.23 4.88
N PRO A 62 -14.42 -2.84 3.87
CA PRO A 62 -14.29 -1.43 3.49
C PRO A 62 -15.62 -0.88 2.96
N PRO A 63 -15.89 0.42 3.13
CA PRO A 63 -17.06 1.06 2.55
C PRO A 63 -17.02 1.01 1.02
N ASN A 64 -18.19 0.99 0.38
CA ASN A 64 -18.33 0.78 -1.07
C ASN A 64 -17.54 1.82 -1.90
N TRP A 65 -17.46 3.07 -1.43
CA TRP A 65 -16.71 4.12 -2.10
C TRP A 65 -15.21 3.82 -2.17
N MET A 66 -14.66 3.07 -1.20
CA MET A 66 -13.24 2.68 -1.16
C MET A 66 -12.94 1.49 -2.09
N VAL A 67 -13.95 0.66 -2.39
CA VAL A 67 -13.88 -0.48 -3.33
C VAL A 67 -14.24 -0.03 -4.77
N SER A 68 -14.38 1.27 -5.00
CA SER A 68 -14.70 1.83 -6.31
C SER A 68 -13.48 1.97 -7.21
N GLN A 69 -13.70 1.95 -8.53
CA GLN A 69 -12.63 2.22 -9.51
C GLN A 69 -12.03 3.61 -9.32
N LEU A 70 -12.82 4.59 -8.87
CA LEU A 70 -12.36 5.95 -8.62
C LEU A 70 -11.33 5.97 -7.49
N PHE A 71 -11.62 5.31 -6.36
CA PHE A 71 -10.66 5.22 -5.25
C PHE A 71 -9.42 4.43 -5.64
N TYR A 72 -9.56 3.34 -6.38
CA TYR A 72 -8.42 2.58 -6.89
C TYR A 72 -7.49 3.43 -7.76
N ARG A 73 -8.02 4.23 -8.69
CA ARG A 73 -7.20 5.15 -9.49
C ARG A 73 -6.49 6.20 -8.64
N GLN A 74 -7.12 6.69 -7.58
CA GLN A 74 -6.48 7.62 -6.64
C GLN A 74 -5.35 6.94 -5.86
N ALA A 75 -5.58 5.73 -5.36
CA ALA A 75 -4.57 4.92 -4.68
C ALA A 75 -3.38 4.59 -5.60
N GLU A 76 -3.63 4.22 -6.86
CA GLU A 76 -2.60 4.01 -7.87
C GLU A 76 -1.69 5.25 -8.01
N ARG A 77 -2.30 6.43 -8.17
CA ARG A 77 -1.56 7.70 -8.30
C ARG A 77 -0.76 8.06 -7.05
N ALA A 78 -1.37 7.87 -5.88
CA ALA A 78 -0.74 8.11 -4.58
C ALA A 78 0.51 7.24 -4.39
N LEU A 79 0.38 5.94 -4.64
CA LEU A 79 1.47 4.97 -4.54
C LEU A 79 2.57 5.21 -5.59
N ALA A 80 2.19 5.55 -6.83
CA ALA A 80 3.15 5.89 -7.88
C ALA A 80 3.98 7.13 -7.49
N LYS A 81 3.33 8.17 -6.97
CA LYS A 81 3.99 9.42 -6.57
C LYS A 81 4.93 9.25 -5.38
N ARG A 82 4.54 8.48 -4.36
CA ARG A 82 5.27 8.37 -3.09
C ARG A 82 6.26 7.21 -3.05
N LEU A 83 5.91 6.06 -3.61
CA LEU A 83 6.67 4.82 -3.50
C LEU A 83 7.23 4.33 -4.83
N ASN A 84 7.16 5.16 -5.89
CA ASN A 84 7.57 4.79 -7.25
C ASN A 84 6.89 3.49 -7.74
N ALA A 85 5.63 3.29 -7.33
CA ALA A 85 4.90 2.08 -7.63
C ALA A 85 4.55 1.97 -9.11
N LYS A 86 4.74 0.77 -9.68
CA LYS A 86 4.27 0.43 -11.03
C LYS A 86 2.95 -0.33 -10.93
N VAL A 87 1.99 0.01 -11.80
CA VAL A 87 0.69 -0.66 -11.85
C VAL A 87 0.67 -1.64 -13.00
N VAL A 88 0.39 -2.91 -12.71
CA VAL A 88 0.32 -3.99 -13.70
C VAL A 88 -1.07 -4.57 -13.72
N ARG A 89 -1.69 -4.62 -14.90
CA ARG A 89 -3.01 -5.25 -15.10
C ARG A 89 -2.79 -6.64 -15.68
N ARG A 90 -3.25 -7.68 -14.98
CA ARG A 90 -3.16 -9.09 -15.43
C ARG A 90 -4.47 -9.82 -15.16
N LYS A 91 -5.02 -10.49 -16.17
CA LYS A 91 -6.26 -11.30 -16.07
C LYS A 91 -7.41 -10.56 -15.36
N GLY A 92 -7.63 -9.29 -15.72
CA GLY A 92 -8.68 -8.45 -15.12
C GLY A 92 -8.40 -7.99 -13.68
N GLN A 93 -7.22 -8.26 -13.13
CA GLN A 93 -6.82 -7.83 -11.79
C GLN A 93 -5.73 -6.77 -11.85
N VAL A 94 -5.78 -5.84 -10.90
CA VAL A 94 -4.80 -4.76 -10.76
C VAL A 94 -3.80 -5.12 -9.66
N TYR A 95 -2.53 -5.12 -10.02
CA TYR A 95 -1.39 -5.35 -9.15
C TYR A 95 -0.56 -4.08 -9.01
N VAL A 96 -0.08 -3.84 -7.80
CA VAL A 96 0.90 -2.82 -7.49
C VAL A 96 2.24 -3.52 -7.31
N VAL A 97 3.24 -3.06 -8.05
CA VAL A 97 4.62 -3.51 -7.95
C VAL A 97 5.43 -2.38 -7.32
N LEU A 98 5.99 -2.68 -6.16
CA LEU A 98 6.80 -1.77 -5.35
C LEU A 98 8.24 -2.29 -5.36
N GLU A 99 9.19 -1.37 -5.45
CA GLU A 99 10.62 -1.68 -5.45
C GLU A 99 11.27 -1.00 -4.25
N LYS A 100 12.04 -1.73 -3.46
CA LYS A 100 12.87 -1.13 -2.40
C LYS A 100 13.86 -0.21 -3.08
N ARG A 101 13.83 1.08 -2.71
CA ARG A 101 14.94 1.98 -3.02
C ARG A 101 16.12 1.50 -2.20
N GLU A 102 17.16 1.00 -2.86
CA GLU A 102 18.46 1.01 -2.23
C GLU A 102 18.83 2.47 -2.05
N GLU A 103 18.93 2.92 -0.80
CA GLU A 103 19.88 3.97 -0.51
C GLU A 103 21.22 3.45 -1.02
N LYS A 104 21.68 3.97 -2.16
CA LYS A 104 23.11 3.89 -2.47
C LYS A 104 23.79 4.41 -1.22
N LYS A 105 24.61 3.55 -0.58
CA LYS A 105 25.72 4.02 0.25
C LYS A 105 26.56 4.92 -0.67
N ALA A 106 26.21 6.19 -0.75
CA ALA A 106 27.03 7.19 -1.39
C ALA A 106 28.22 7.38 -0.46
N LEU A 107 29.38 6.91 -0.95
CA LEU A 107 30.73 7.33 -0.62
C LEU A 107 30.97 7.79 0.83
N ILE A 108 31.45 6.86 1.66
CA ILE A 108 32.63 7.16 2.48
C ILE A 108 33.60 6.00 2.24
N ALA A 109 34.18 6.01 1.04
CA ALA A 109 35.43 5.36 0.73
C ALA A 109 36.23 6.43 0.00
N GLU A 110 36.79 7.35 0.80
CA GLU A 110 37.87 8.32 0.52
C GLU A 110 37.70 9.53 1.45
N ALA A 111 38.32 9.43 2.62
CA ALA A 111 38.99 10.52 3.34
C ALA A 111 39.88 9.89 4.42
#